data_AF-A0A8T4CMI0-F1
#
_entry.id   AF-A0A8T4CMI0-F1
#
_cell.length_a   1.000
_cell.length_b   1.000
_cell.length_c   1.000
_cell.angle_alpha   90.00
_cell.angle_beta   90.00
_cell.angle_gamma   90.00
#
_symmetry.space_group_name_H-M   'P 1'
#
loop_
_entity.id
_entity.type
_entity.pdbx_description
1 polymer ?
#
loop_
_entity_poly.entity_id
_entity_poly.type
_entity_poly.pdbx_seq_one_letter_code
_entity_poly.pdbx_strand_id
1 'polypeptide(L)'
;MEHSPHLLLNSPRHLRFNTSKCTKIRTPNHHVHDSASPVADNRGTLSNNWRPPVKKTKSICPVCQKKIDAELTEADGKILITKKCKEHGTFFAAHWQSSSIFKFSEKFDFFKDFGDANSPENPDGCPYICESCNNHASDTVIGVIDVTKRCDLNCAICFSTFPQHEVDYEPSKDAIVKMLEFLSKVNPKPPAILFSGGEPLERDDMHEIVGVAHKLRFMTILATNGIQ
;
A
#
# COMPACT_ATOMS: atom_id res chain seq x y z
N MET A 1 -13.72 39.77 15.95
CA MET A 1 -13.41 40.43 14.67
C MET A 1 -11.89 40.39 14.58
N GLU A 2 -11.22 39.62 13.73
CA GLU A 2 -11.55 39.07 12.42
C GLU A 2 -10.96 37.65 12.29
N HIS A 3 -11.65 36.80 11.51
CA HIS A 3 -11.24 35.45 11.17
C HIS A 3 -10.13 35.47 10.10
N SER A 4 -9.08 34.67 10.30
CA SER A 4 -8.07 34.39 9.27
C SER A 4 -8.57 33.23 8.38
N PRO A 5 -8.44 33.30 7.04
CA PRO A 5 -9.12 32.39 6.13
C PRO A 5 -8.44 31.02 6.03
N HIS A 6 -9.24 29.97 6.19
CA HIS A 6 -8.88 28.60 5.86
C HIS A 6 -8.52 28.49 4.36
N LEU A 7 -7.33 27.97 4.06
CA LEU A 7 -6.97 27.49 2.72
C LEU A 7 -7.85 26.28 2.39
N LEU A 8 -8.93 26.52 1.65
CA LEU A 8 -9.71 25.50 0.98
C LEU A 8 -8.88 24.95 -0.19
N LEU A 9 -8.29 23.78 -0.02
CA LEU A 9 -7.75 22.99 -1.12
C LEU A 9 -8.92 22.56 -2.02
N ASN A 10 -9.02 23.19 -3.19
CA ASN A 10 -10.00 22.85 -4.22
C ASN A 10 -9.84 21.39 -4.65
N SER A 11 -10.94 20.63 -4.54
CA SER A 11 -11.11 19.29 -5.11
C SER A 11 -10.81 19.28 -6.62
N PRO A 12 -9.97 18.36 -7.14
CA PRO A 12 -9.76 18.26 -8.57
C PRO A 12 -10.99 17.66 -9.25
N ARG A 13 -11.55 18.43 -10.19
CA ARG A 13 -12.65 18.05 -11.08
C ARG A 13 -12.33 16.74 -11.81
N HIS A 14 -13.34 15.87 -11.89
CA HIS A 14 -13.35 14.64 -12.69
C HIS A 14 -12.70 14.83 -14.08
N LEU A 15 -11.52 14.24 -14.28
CA LEU A 15 -10.96 14.00 -15.60
C LEU A 15 -11.72 12.81 -16.24
N ARG A 16 -12.69 13.12 -17.10
CA ARG A 16 -13.30 12.12 -17.99
C ARG A 16 -12.32 11.82 -19.12
N PHE A 17 -11.76 10.61 -19.14
CA PHE A 17 -11.00 10.12 -20.30
C PHE A 17 -11.96 9.92 -21.49
N ASN A 18 -11.72 10.67 -22.57
CA ASN A 18 -12.42 10.53 -23.84
C ASN A 18 -11.68 9.49 -24.71
N THR A 19 -12.29 8.32 -24.91
CA THR A 19 -11.67 7.14 -25.57
C THR A 19 -11.65 7.19 -27.10
N SER A 20 -11.87 8.35 -27.74
CA SER A 20 -12.24 8.40 -29.16
C SER A 20 -11.13 8.69 -30.17
N LYS A 21 -9.85 8.84 -29.79
CA LYS A 21 -8.75 9.00 -30.77
C LYS A 21 -7.42 8.43 -30.27
N CYS A 22 -7.22 7.12 -30.43
CA CYS A 22 -5.89 6.52 -30.42
C CYS A 22 -5.58 6.03 -31.84
N THR A 23 -4.89 6.86 -32.61
CA THR A 23 -4.45 6.57 -33.99
C THR A 23 -3.36 5.50 -33.93
N LYS A 24 -3.59 4.35 -34.57
CA LYS A 24 -2.65 3.23 -34.63
C LYS A 24 -1.37 3.63 -35.39
N ILE A 25 -0.25 3.75 -34.69
CA ILE A 25 1.09 3.75 -35.31
C ILE A 25 1.45 2.28 -35.55
N ARG A 26 1.62 1.88 -36.82
CA ARG A 26 2.10 0.54 -37.20
C ARG A 26 3.62 0.52 -37.15
N THR A 27 4.20 -0.33 -36.30
CA THR A 27 5.60 -0.76 -36.39
C THR A 27 5.69 -2.16 -37.05
N PRO A 28 6.81 -2.53 -37.71
CA PRO A 28 6.90 -3.75 -38.50
C PRO A 28 7.29 -4.96 -37.62
N ASN A 29 6.52 -6.04 -37.77
CA ASN A 29 6.80 -7.44 -37.42
C ASN A 29 7.86 -7.70 -36.33
N HIS A 30 7.41 -7.71 -35.07
CA HIS A 30 7.90 -8.66 -34.08
C HIS A 30 6.72 -9.53 -33.66
N HIS A 31 6.86 -10.85 -33.81
CA HIS A 31 5.92 -11.82 -33.28
C HIS A 31 5.99 -11.77 -31.74
N VAL A 32 5.15 -10.93 -31.14
CA VAL A 32 4.87 -10.96 -29.71
C VAL A 32 3.86 -12.07 -29.49
N HIS A 33 4.26 -13.10 -28.73
CA HIS A 33 3.32 -14.04 -28.16
C HIS A 33 2.41 -13.27 -27.19
N ASP A 34 1.20 -12.96 -27.65
CA ASP A 34 0.11 -12.45 -26.82
C ASP A 34 -0.30 -13.54 -25.81
N SER A 35 0.34 -13.53 -24.65
CA SER A 35 -0.15 -14.22 -23.46
C SER A 35 -0.50 -13.21 -22.38
N ALA A 36 -1.37 -12.25 -22.72
CA ALA A 36 -2.17 -11.58 -21.71
C ALA A 36 -3.19 -12.60 -21.18
N SER A 37 -2.82 -13.30 -20.11
CA SER A 37 -3.77 -14.15 -19.37
C SER A 37 -4.94 -13.27 -18.92
N PRO A 38 -6.19 -13.64 -19.24
CA PRO A 38 -7.34 -12.89 -18.74
C PRO A 38 -7.33 -12.94 -17.22
N VAL A 39 -7.61 -11.79 -16.58
CA VAL A 39 -7.89 -11.74 -15.13
C VAL A 39 -8.95 -12.79 -14.85
N ALA A 40 -8.55 -13.86 -14.16
CA ALA A 40 -9.40 -15.02 -13.98
C ALA A 40 -10.72 -14.60 -13.32
N ASP A 41 -11.82 -15.05 -13.92
CA ASP A 41 -13.14 -14.97 -13.34
C ASP A 41 -13.15 -15.74 -12.01
N ASN A 42 -12.94 -15.04 -10.90
CA ASN A 42 -12.94 -15.60 -9.54
C ASN A 42 -14.36 -15.93 -9.02
N ARG A 43 -15.34 -16.10 -9.91
CA ARG A 43 -16.63 -16.73 -9.59
C ARG A 43 -16.45 -18.24 -9.47
N GLY A 44 -15.64 -18.67 -8.50
CA GLY A 44 -15.44 -20.08 -8.19
C GLY A 44 -16.74 -20.75 -7.71
N THR A 45 -16.94 -22.01 -8.07
CA THR A 45 -18.03 -22.86 -7.54
C THR A 45 -17.68 -23.30 -6.12
N LEU A 46 -18.61 -23.11 -5.17
CA LEU A 46 -18.50 -23.60 -3.80
C LEU A 46 -18.31 -25.13 -3.79
N SER A 47 -17.29 -25.62 -3.08
CA SER A 47 -17.16 -27.07 -2.83
C SER A 47 -18.21 -27.53 -1.81
N ASN A 48 -18.68 -28.77 -1.93
CA ASN A 48 -19.75 -29.35 -1.10
C ASN A 48 -19.37 -29.57 0.39
N ASN A 49 -18.19 -29.13 0.83
CA ASN A 49 -17.66 -29.30 2.19
C ASN A 49 -17.75 -28.01 3.02
N TRP A 50 -18.75 -27.16 2.75
CA TRP A 50 -18.98 -25.91 3.46
C TRP A 50 -19.21 -26.12 4.96
N ARG A 51 -18.41 -25.44 5.79
CA ARG A 51 -18.57 -25.39 7.25
C ARG A 51 -19.01 -23.98 7.70
N PRO A 52 -19.61 -23.83 8.88
CA PRO A 52 -20.01 -22.53 9.43
C PRO A 52 -18.86 -21.51 9.41
N PRO A 53 -19.15 -20.19 9.31
CA PRO A 53 -18.13 -19.17 9.21
C PRO A 53 -17.22 -19.19 10.44
N VAL A 54 -15.93 -19.36 10.19
CA VAL A 54 -14.85 -19.32 11.18
C VAL A 54 -14.73 -17.90 11.74
N LYS A 55 -14.94 -16.88 10.90
CA LYS A 55 -14.83 -15.46 11.30
C LYS A 55 -15.58 -14.54 10.34
N LYS A 56 -16.26 -13.52 10.86
CA LYS A 56 -16.79 -12.40 10.05
C LYS A 56 -15.72 -11.31 9.92
N THR A 57 -15.63 -10.71 8.74
CA THR A 57 -14.65 -9.66 8.43
C THR A 57 -15.19 -8.69 7.36
N LYS A 58 -14.37 -7.73 6.94
CA LYS A 58 -14.66 -6.82 5.83
C LYS A 58 -13.68 -7.11 4.68
N SER A 59 -14.06 -6.74 3.47
CA SER A 59 -13.18 -6.79 2.30
C SER A 59 -13.53 -5.69 1.30
N ILE A 60 -12.91 -5.74 0.12
CA ILE A 60 -13.13 -4.81 -0.98
C ILE A 60 -13.71 -5.56 -2.18
N CYS A 61 -14.73 -4.94 -2.80
CA CYS A 61 -15.29 -5.42 -4.05
C CYS A 61 -14.24 -5.32 -5.16
N PRO A 62 -13.94 -6.41 -5.90
CA PRO A 62 -12.93 -6.37 -6.96
C PRO A 62 -13.33 -5.51 -8.18
N VAL A 63 -14.60 -5.10 -8.27
CA VAL A 63 -15.12 -4.31 -9.39
C VAL A 63 -15.24 -2.83 -9.03
N CYS A 64 -16.08 -2.50 -8.03
CA CYS A 64 -16.33 -1.10 -7.66
C CYS A 64 -15.44 -0.57 -6.52
N GLN A 65 -14.54 -1.40 -5.98
CA GLN A 65 -13.62 -1.05 -4.90
C GLN A 65 -14.27 -0.57 -3.59
N LYS A 66 -15.60 -0.75 -3.46
CA LYS A 66 -16.32 -0.44 -2.23
C LYS A 66 -16.03 -1.47 -1.12
N LYS A 67 -15.97 -1.02 0.13
CA LYS A 67 -15.97 -1.83 1.34
C LYS A 67 -17.24 -2.66 1.42
N ILE A 68 -17.10 -3.96 1.62
CA ILE A 68 -18.18 -4.95 1.66
C ILE A 68 -17.98 -5.96 2.79
N ASP A 69 -19.06 -6.63 3.18
CA ASP A 69 -19.01 -7.72 4.15
C ASP A 69 -18.35 -8.96 3.55
N ALA A 70 -17.60 -9.66 4.39
CA ALA A 70 -16.96 -10.90 4.03
C ALA A 70 -16.95 -11.90 5.20
N GLU A 71 -16.88 -13.18 4.87
CA GLU A 71 -16.84 -14.27 5.84
C GLU A 71 -15.71 -15.23 5.49
N LEU A 72 -14.98 -15.67 6.51
CA LEU A 72 -13.97 -16.71 6.40
C LEU A 72 -14.60 -18.05 6.74
N THR A 73 -14.41 -19.04 5.89
CA THR A 73 -14.92 -20.41 6.05
C THR A 73 -13.80 -21.40 5.82
N GLU A 74 -13.82 -22.52 6.53
CA GLU A 74 -12.88 -23.62 6.28
C GLU A 74 -13.49 -24.61 5.28
N ALA A 75 -12.78 -24.89 4.20
CA ALA A 75 -13.16 -25.88 3.20
C ALA A 75 -11.91 -26.56 2.64
N ASP A 76 -11.94 -27.89 2.55
CA ASP A 76 -10.87 -28.72 1.95
C ASP A 76 -9.47 -28.42 2.52
N GLY A 77 -9.38 -28.21 3.83
CA GLY A 77 -8.12 -27.90 4.53
C GLY A 77 -7.59 -26.48 4.30
N LYS A 78 -8.37 -25.60 3.64
CA LYS A 78 -8.04 -24.20 3.35
C LYS A 78 -8.99 -23.27 4.10
N ILE A 79 -8.60 -21.99 4.20
CA ILE A 79 -9.53 -20.92 4.59
C ILE A 79 -9.92 -20.16 3.33
N LEU A 80 -11.22 -20.13 3.04
CA LEU A 80 -11.80 -19.37 1.95
C LEU A 80 -12.40 -18.07 2.48
N ILE A 81 -12.28 -16.99 1.72
CA ILE A 81 -12.99 -15.75 1.95
C ILE A 81 -14.15 -15.61 0.95
N THR A 82 -15.36 -15.47 1.47
CA THR A 82 -16.56 -15.15 0.71
C THR A 82 -16.86 -13.67 0.87
N LYS A 83 -17.05 -12.94 -0.22
CA LYS A 83 -17.31 -11.49 -0.22
C LYS A 83 -18.62 -11.22 -0.94
N LYS A 84 -19.50 -10.36 -0.40
CA LYS A 84 -20.80 -10.07 -1.02
C LYS A 84 -20.96 -8.58 -1.31
N CYS A 85 -20.96 -8.23 -2.60
CA CYS A 85 -21.27 -6.88 -3.08
C CYS A 85 -22.75 -6.81 -3.48
N LYS A 86 -23.44 -5.74 -3.05
CA LYS A 86 -24.85 -5.50 -3.44
C LYS A 86 -25.04 -5.33 -4.95
N GLU A 87 -24.03 -4.78 -5.64
CA GLU A 87 -24.08 -4.46 -7.06
C GLU A 87 -23.46 -5.57 -7.93
N HIS A 88 -22.38 -6.20 -7.47
CA HIS A 88 -21.56 -7.11 -8.30
C HIS A 88 -21.62 -8.58 -7.86
N GLY A 89 -22.48 -8.92 -6.89
CA GLY A 89 -22.72 -10.29 -6.46
C GLY A 89 -21.68 -10.84 -5.48
N THR A 90 -21.56 -12.17 -5.45
CA THR A 90 -20.70 -12.90 -4.50
C THR A 90 -19.39 -13.32 -5.17
N PHE A 91 -18.29 -13.16 -4.45
CA PHE A 91 -16.94 -13.57 -4.85
C PHE A 91 -16.36 -14.53 -3.82
N PHE A 92 -15.53 -15.47 -4.28
CA PHE A 92 -14.81 -16.41 -3.43
C PHE A 92 -13.33 -16.38 -3.77
N ALA A 93 -12.48 -16.51 -2.76
CA ALA A 93 -11.05 -16.67 -2.96
C ALA A 93 -10.44 -17.52 -1.85
N ALA A 94 -9.33 -18.21 -2.15
CA ALA A 94 -8.50 -18.77 -1.10
C ALA A 94 -7.86 -17.62 -0.30
N HIS A 95 -8.12 -17.57 1.01
CA HIS A 95 -7.47 -16.63 1.91
C HIS A 95 -6.18 -17.23 2.48
N TRP A 96 -6.24 -18.49 2.95
CA TRP A 96 -5.07 -19.26 3.40
C TRP A 96 -5.10 -20.66 2.80
N GLN A 97 -3.94 -21.14 2.34
CA GLN A 97 -3.79 -22.46 1.74
C GLN A 97 -3.83 -23.61 2.76
N SER A 98 -3.71 -23.29 4.07
CA SER A 98 -3.73 -24.28 5.15
C SER A 98 -4.51 -23.75 6.34
N SER A 99 -5.58 -24.46 6.71
CA SER A 99 -6.39 -24.13 7.88
C SER A 99 -5.66 -24.39 9.20
N SER A 100 -4.74 -25.35 9.24
CA SER A 100 -3.93 -25.64 10.43
C SER A 100 -2.93 -24.53 10.72
N ILE A 101 -2.24 -24.02 9.69
CA ILE A 101 -1.33 -22.88 9.85
C ILE A 101 -2.13 -21.63 10.22
N PHE A 102 -3.28 -21.38 9.58
CA PHE A 102 -4.15 -20.26 9.94
C PHE A 102 -4.51 -20.28 11.43
N LYS A 103 -5.02 -21.42 11.94
CA LYS A 103 -5.36 -21.58 13.37
C LYS A 103 -4.16 -21.48 14.30
N PHE A 104 -2.97 -21.92 13.84
CA PHE A 104 -1.74 -21.74 14.59
C PHE A 104 -1.35 -20.26 14.67
N SER A 105 -1.36 -19.54 13.55
CA SER A 105 -1.05 -18.11 13.47
C SER A 105 -2.00 -17.26 14.30
N GLU A 106 -3.29 -17.63 14.38
CA GLU A 106 -4.25 -16.93 15.25
C GLU A 106 -3.87 -16.93 16.73
N LYS A 107 -3.06 -17.89 17.19
CA LYS A 107 -2.53 -17.92 18.57
C LYS A 107 -1.48 -16.83 18.84
N PHE A 108 -0.87 -16.28 17.79
CA PHE A 108 0.16 -15.24 17.86
C PHE A 108 -0.37 -13.86 17.47
N ASP A 109 -1.67 -13.74 17.24
CA ASP A 109 -2.31 -12.47 16.95
C ASP A 109 -2.52 -11.67 18.25
N PHE A 110 -1.40 -11.38 18.93
CA PHE A 110 -1.32 -10.59 20.16
C PHE A 110 -1.60 -9.10 19.90
N PHE A 111 -1.49 -8.66 18.65
CA PHE A 111 -1.66 -7.27 18.21
C PHE A 111 -3.11 -6.78 18.27
N LYS A 112 -4.10 -7.68 18.46
CA LYS A 112 -5.51 -7.29 18.64
C LYS A 112 -5.75 -6.34 19.81
N ASP A 113 -4.84 -6.35 20.78
CA ASP A 113 -4.97 -5.63 22.05
C ASP A 113 -4.00 -4.44 22.16
N PHE A 114 -3.19 -4.19 21.13
CA PHE A 114 -2.32 -3.02 21.08
C PHE A 114 -3.07 -1.85 20.45
N GLY A 115 -3.25 -0.79 21.23
CA GLY A 115 -3.72 0.51 20.75
C GLY A 115 -2.71 1.58 21.13
N ASP A 116 -2.30 2.41 20.18
CA ASP A 116 -1.59 3.64 20.50
C ASP A 116 -2.58 4.66 21.07
N ALA A 117 -2.36 5.06 22.32
CA ALA A 117 -3.20 6.03 23.04
C ALA A 117 -3.19 7.43 22.39
N ASN A 118 -2.24 7.71 21.50
CA ASN A 118 -2.13 8.96 20.76
C ASN A 118 -2.64 8.87 19.33
N SER A 119 -3.09 7.69 18.89
CA SER A 119 -3.64 7.54 17.55
C SER A 119 -4.92 8.35 17.43
N PRO A 120 -5.05 9.24 16.41
CA PRO A 120 -6.30 9.92 16.11
C PRO A 120 -7.49 8.96 16.07
N GLU A 121 -8.66 9.47 16.46
CA GLU A 121 -9.91 8.72 16.42
C GLU A 121 -10.13 8.12 15.03
N ASN A 122 -10.66 6.91 15.01
CA ASN A 122 -10.94 6.17 13.78
C ASN A 122 -11.77 7.01 12.81
N PRO A 123 -11.23 7.40 11.65
CA PRO A 123 -12.07 7.96 10.62
C PRO A 123 -13.02 6.85 10.14
N ASP A 124 -14.27 7.23 9.83
CA ASP A 124 -15.22 6.38 9.10
C ASP A 124 -14.70 6.18 7.67
N GLY A 125 -13.70 5.32 7.53
CA GLY A 125 -12.74 5.51 6.45
C GLY A 125 -12.11 4.25 5.93
N CYS A 126 -11.70 3.27 6.74
CA CYS A 126 -10.87 2.17 6.23
C CYS A 126 -11.55 1.42 5.05
N PRO A 127 -10.95 1.38 3.84
CA PRO A 127 -9.57 1.78 3.49
C PRO A 127 -9.40 3.15 2.80
N TYR A 128 -10.47 3.94 2.63
CA TYR A 128 -10.51 5.23 1.94
C TYR A 128 -9.78 6.36 2.67
N ILE A 129 -9.73 6.32 4.00
CA ILE A 129 -8.95 7.24 4.83
C ILE A 129 -8.11 6.37 5.76
N CYS A 130 -6.79 6.37 5.52
CA CYS A 130 -5.83 5.55 6.23
C CYS A 130 -4.73 6.47 6.77
N GLU A 131 -4.92 6.91 8.01
CA GLU A 131 -3.88 7.56 8.82
C GLU A 131 -3.50 6.60 9.97
N SER A 132 -2.55 6.97 10.82
CA SER A 132 -2.20 6.25 12.06
C SER A 132 -3.35 6.32 13.07
N CYS A 133 -4.49 5.70 12.76
CA CYS A 133 -5.67 5.60 13.63
C CYS A 133 -5.66 4.28 14.41
N ASN A 134 -6.49 4.18 15.44
CA ASN A 134 -6.47 3.02 16.34
C ASN A 134 -6.98 1.70 15.72
N ASN A 135 -7.50 1.72 14.47
CA ASN A 135 -7.74 0.50 13.68
C ASN A 135 -6.42 -0.15 13.18
N HIS A 136 -5.28 0.53 13.26
CA HIS A 136 -3.96 -0.05 12.97
C HIS A 136 -3.47 -0.84 14.18
N ALA A 137 -3.60 -2.16 14.11
CA ALA A 137 -3.15 -3.07 15.17
C ALA A 137 -1.61 -3.11 15.35
N SER A 138 -0.87 -2.67 14.34
CA SER A 138 0.59 -2.65 14.35
C SER A 138 1.12 -1.25 14.13
N ASP A 139 2.07 -0.85 14.97
CA ASP A 139 2.81 0.39 14.80
C ASP A 139 3.80 0.32 13.63
N THR A 140 4.30 1.48 13.20
CA THR A 140 5.31 1.54 12.15
C THR A 140 6.62 0.94 12.65
N VAL A 141 6.98 -0.24 12.15
CA VAL A 141 8.25 -0.91 12.49
C VAL A 141 9.43 -0.35 11.67
N ILE A 142 9.18 0.01 10.41
CA ILE A 142 10.18 0.65 9.54
C ILE A 142 9.47 1.77 8.77
N GLY A 143 9.94 3.01 8.94
CA GLY A 143 9.49 4.11 8.10
C GLY A 143 10.21 4.05 6.75
N VAL A 144 9.48 4.04 5.65
CA VAL A 144 10.07 4.08 4.30
C VAL A 144 9.91 5.48 3.74
N ILE A 145 11.03 6.10 3.34
CA ILE A 145 11.04 7.42 2.72
C ILE A 145 11.69 7.29 1.35
N ASP A 146 10.90 7.48 0.30
CA ASP A 146 11.44 7.73 -1.04
C ASP A 146 12.07 9.13 -1.01
N VAL A 147 13.39 9.24 -1.17
CA VAL A 147 14.09 10.55 -1.06
C VAL A 147 14.20 11.28 -2.40
N THR A 148 14.07 10.55 -3.50
CA THR A 148 14.08 11.07 -4.88
C THR A 148 13.40 10.06 -5.80
N LYS A 149 12.85 10.49 -6.94
CA LYS A 149 12.46 9.59 -8.04
C LYS A 149 13.53 9.44 -9.12
N ARG A 150 14.64 10.20 -9.04
CA ARG A 150 15.78 10.04 -9.95
C ARG A 150 16.43 8.67 -9.75
N CYS A 151 16.82 8.05 -10.85
CA CYS A 151 17.57 6.79 -10.87
C CYS A 151 18.47 6.79 -12.11
N ASP A 152 19.71 6.39 -11.92
CA ASP A 152 20.71 6.18 -12.97
C ASP A 152 20.52 4.84 -13.71
N LEU A 153 19.56 4.01 -13.29
CA LEU A 153 19.19 2.74 -13.92
C LEU A 153 17.71 2.68 -14.36
N ASN A 154 17.45 1.80 -15.34
CA ASN A 154 16.11 1.48 -15.85
C ASN A 154 15.84 -0.02 -15.75
N CYS A 155 15.80 -0.56 -14.53
CA CYS A 155 15.63 -1.99 -14.29
C CYS A 155 14.30 -2.50 -14.86
N ALA A 156 14.33 -3.63 -15.59
CA ALA A 156 13.13 -4.22 -16.20
C ALA A 156 12.05 -4.65 -15.20
N ILE A 157 12.43 -4.83 -13.93
CA ILE A 157 11.54 -5.20 -12.83
C ILE A 157 11.14 -4.00 -11.95
N CYS A 158 11.56 -2.78 -12.29
CA CYS A 158 11.28 -1.60 -11.48
C CYS A 158 9.79 -1.25 -11.54
N PHE A 159 9.18 -1.06 -10.37
CA PHE A 159 7.80 -0.57 -10.24
C PHE A 159 7.73 0.93 -9.88
N SER A 160 8.86 1.52 -9.47
CA SER A 160 8.96 2.89 -8.93
C SER A 160 9.36 3.95 -9.95
N THR A 161 10.08 3.57 -11.01
CA THR A 161 10.62 4.48 -12.02
C THR A 161 10.28 3.94 -13.40
N PHE A 162 9.48 4.71 -14.15
CA PHE A 162 9.13 4.42 -15.53
C PHE A 162 9.89 5.39 -16.45
N PRO A 163 10.50 4.95 -17.57
CA PRO A 163 11.39 5.77 -18.41
C PRO A 163 10.78 7.04 -19.05
N GLN A 164 9.50 7.31 -18.82
CA GLN A 164 8.71 8.37 -19.47
C GLN A 164 7.92 9.22 -18.47
N HIS A 165 8.10 9.01 -17.16
CA HIS A 165 7.43 9.81 -16.15
C HIS A 165 8.24 11.07 -15.84
N GLU A 166 7.59 12.22 -15.85
CA GLU A 166 8.12 13.43 -15.24
C GLU A 166 8.37 13.16 -13.75
N VAL A 167 9.44 13.74 -13.20
CA VAL A 167 9.70 13.69 -11.75
C VAL A 167 8.61 14.51 -11.07
N ASP A 168 7.54 13.85 -10.66
CA ASP A 168 6.40 14.43 -9.96
C ASP A 168 6.63 14.53 -8.43
N TYR A 169 7.72 13.91 -7.96
CA TYR A 169 8.07 13.85 -6.55
C TYR A 169 9.58 14.00 -6.34
N GLU A 170 9.98 15.14 -5.75
CA GLU A 170 11.35 15.43 -5.32
C GLU A 170 11.32 16.25 -4.02
N PRO A 171 11.34 15.60 -2.84
CA PRO A 171 11.28 16.32 -1.58
C PRO A 171 12.59 17.08 -1.32
N SER A 172 12.49 18.27 -0.74
CA SER A 172 13.66 18.99 -0.25
C SER A 172 14.24 18.30 0.99
N LYS A 173 15.52 18.54 1.29
CA LYS A 173 16.16 18.08 2.52
C LYS A 173 15.34 18.43 3.77
N ASP A 174 14.88 19.69 3.85
CA ASP A 174 14.08 20.16 4.98
C ASP A 174 12.75 19.43 5.11
N ALA A 175 12.12 19.06 4.00
CA ALA A 175 10.90 18.25 4.02
C ALA A 175 11.18 16.85 4.59
N ILE A 176 12.26 16.21 4.15
CA ILE A 176 12.69 14.90 4.67
C ILE A 176 13.03 15.00 6.17
N VAL A 177 13.73 16.06 6.60
CA VAL A 177 14.03 16.30 8.02
C VAL A 177 12.74 16.42 8.84
N LYS A 178 11.74 17.16 8.36
CA LYS A 178 10.43 17.26 9.02
C LYS A 178 9.71 15.91 9.10
N MET A 179 9.82 15.07 8.07
CA MET A 179 9.27 13.70 8.11
C MET A 179 9.97 12.85 9.19
N LEU A 180 11.31 12.92 9.28
CA LEU A 180 12.08 12.22 10.30
C LEU A 180 11.73 12.71 11.71
N GLU A 181 11.61 14.03 11.90
CA GLU A 181 11.20 14.64 13.17
C GLU A 181 9.79 14.21 13.57
N PHE A 182 8.86 14.16 12.62
CA PHE A 182 7.50 13.66 12.85
C PHE A 182 7.54 12.21 13.34
N LEU A 183 8.20 11.32 12.59
CA LEU A 183 8.34 9.90 12.96
C LEU A 183 9.04 9.72 14.31
N SER A 184 9.97 10.61 14.67
CA SER A 184 10.70 10.52 15.94
C SER A 184 9.84 10.77 17.17
N LYS A 185 8.69 11.43 16.99
CA LYS A 185 7.72 11.78 18.03
C LYS A 185 6.57 10.79 18.14
N VAL A 186 6.43 9.86 17.18
CA VAL A 186 5.44 8.78 17.22
C VAL A 186 5.76 7.84 18.39
N ASN A 187 4.73 7.26 19.01
CA ASN A 187 4.88 6.33 20.13
C ASN A 187 4.09 5.03 19.86
N PRO A 188 4.77 3.86 19.77
CA PRO A 188 6.21 3.68 19.84
C PRO A 188 6.91 4.28 18.63
N LYS A 189 8.08 4.86 18.88
CA LYS A 189 8.92 5.41 17.83
C LYS A 189 9.41 4.27 16.92
N PRO A 190 9.32 4.41 15.58
CA PRO A 190 9.89 3.43 14.67
C PRO A 190 11.39 3.25 14.92
N PRO A 191 11.91 2.02 15.06
CA PRO A 191 13.33 1.80 15.30
C PRO A 191 14.20 2.14 14.09
N ALA A 192 13.68 1.99 12.87
CA ALA A 192 14.45 2.11 11.64
C ALA A 192 13.76 2.98 10.57
N ILE A 193 14.59 3.62 9.76
CA ILE A 193 14.21 4.29 8.52
C ILE A 193 14.90 3.60 7.35
N LEU A 194 14.10 3.22 6.35
CA LEU A 194 14.56 2.80 5.04
C LEU A 194 14.49 3.99 4.08
N PHE A 195 15.64 4.48 3.67
CA PHE A 195 15.75 5.43 2.58
C PHE A 195 15.73 4.68 1.25
N SER A 196 14.75 5.01 0.42
CA SER A 196 14.40 4.39 -0.86
C SER A 196 14.26 5.49 -1.94
N GLY A 197 13.76 5.17 -3.12
CA GLY A 197 13.43 6.14 -4.16
C GLY A 197 13.38 5.50 -5.54
N GLY A 198 13.91 6.24 -6.52
CA GLY A 198 14.69 5.64 -7.59
C GLY A 198 16.01 5.12 -7.01
N GLU A 199 17.07 5.92 -7.10
CA GLU A 199 18.36 5.68 -6.44
C GLU A 199 18.64 6.79 -5.42
N PRO A 200 18.63 6.50 -4.09
CA PRO A 200 18.89 7.50 -3.06
C PRO A 200 20.22 8.25 -3.22
N LEU A 201 21.25 7.60 -3.75
CA LEU A 201 22.57 8.19 -3.90
C LEU A 201 22.69 9.15 -5.09
N GLU A 202 21.64 9.30 -5.92
CA GLU A 202 21.51 10.41 -6.88
C GLU A 202 21.29 11.78 -6.20
N ARG A 203 21.29 11.82 -4.85
CA ARG A 203 21.25 13.03 -4.05
C ARG A 203 22.62 13.31 -3.42
N ASP A 204 23.19 14.46 -3.74
CA ASP A 204 24.44 14.93 -3.11
C ASP A 204 24.32 15.12 -1.60
N ASP A 205 23.12 15.44 -1.11
CA ASP A 205 22.83 15.74 0.30
C ASP A 205 22.41 14.52 1.15
N MET A 206 22.48 13.32 0.59
CA MET A 206 22.02 12.09 1.28
C MET A 206 22.76 11.83 2.59
N HIS A 207 24.07 12.10 2.63
CA HIS A 207 24.89 11.94 3.82
C HIS A 207 24.42 12.84 4.99
N GLU A 208 23.95 14.04 4.70
CA GLU A 208 23.38 14.94 5.71
C GLU A 208 22.05 14.42 6.24
N ILE A 209 21.19 13.91 5.35
CA ILE A 209 19.89 13.29 5.69
C ILE A 209 20.10 12.09 6.62
N VAL A 210 21.04 11.19 6.28
CA VAL A 210 21.42 10.07 7.15
C VAL A 210 21.93 10.58 8.50
N GLY A 211 22.75 11.63 8.51
CA GLY A 211 23.25 12.25 9.73
C GLY A 211 22.12 12.75 10.65
N VAL A 212 21.05 13.32 10.10
CA VAL A 212 19.86 13.73 10.87
C VAL A 212 19.13 12.52 11.43
N ALA A 213 18.89 11.47 10.63
CA ALA A 213 18.24 10.26 11.11
C ALA A 213 19.02 9.60 12.27
N HIS A 214 20.35 9.58 12.17
CA HIS A 214 21.24 9.09 13.22
C HIS A 214 21.15 9.92 14.51
N LYS A 215 21.14 11.26 14.39
CA LYS A 215 20.94 12.17 15.54
C LYS A 215 19.60 11.93 16.22
N LEU A 216 18.56 11.66 15.43
CA LEU A 216 17.23 11.30 15.90
C LEU A 216 17.15 9.86 16.42
N ARG A 217 18.25 9.09 16.46
CA ARG A 217 18.32 7.70 16.96
C ARG A 217 17.50 6.69 16.14
N PHE A 218 17.43 6.87 14.83
CA PHE A 218 16.96 5.81 13.94
C PHE A 218 18.11 4.92 13.51
N MET A 219 17.88 3.61 13.42
CA MET A 219 18.67 2.75 12.55
C MET A 219 18.41 3.16 11.11
N THR A 220 19.45 3.28 10.30
CA THR A 220 19.32 3.69 8.90
C THR A 220 19.59 2.51 7.98
N ILE A 221 18.70 2.31 7.01
CA ILE A 221 18.81 1.32 5.96
C ILE A 221 18.73 2.09 4.65
N LEU A 222 19.58 1.74 3.69
CA LEU A 222 19.62 2.37 2.37
C LEU A 222 19.31 1.31 1.31
N ALA A 223 18.27 1.53 0.52
CA ALA A 223 17.98 0.73 -0.68
C ALA A 223 18.67 1.38 -1.88
N THR A 224 19.90 0.93 -2.17
CA THR A 224 20.71 1.39 -3.31
C THR A 224 20.89 0.25 -4.31
N ASN A 225 21.09 0.61 -5.58
CA ASN A 225 21.49 -0.29 -6.66
C ASN A 225 22.97 -0.73 -6.56
N GLY A 226 23.79 -0.03 -5.76
CA GLY A 226 25.17 -0.41 -5.44
C GLY A 226 26.18 -0.23 -6.57
N ILE A 227 25.92 0.62 -7.57
CA ILE A 227 26.85 0.84 -8.69
C ILE A 227 27.76 2.07 -8.51
N GLN A 228 27.53 2.85 -7.46
CA GLN A 228 28.23 4.10 -7.17
C GLN A 228 29.46 3.89 -6.27
#